data_AF-A0A442MJR6-F1
#
_entry.id   AF-A0A442MJR6-F1
#
_cell.length_a   1.000
_cell.length_b   1.000
_cell.length_c   1.000
_cell.angle_alpha   90.00
_cell.angle_beta   90.00
_cell.angle_gamma   90.00
#
_symmetry.space_group_name_H-M   'P 1'
#
loop_
_entity.id
_entity.type
_entity.pdbx_description
1 polymer ?
#
loop_
_entity_poly.entity_id
_entity_poly.type
_entity_poly.pdbx_seq_one_letter_code
_entity_poly.pdbx_strand_id
1 'polypeptide(L)'
;MTDLIEEAARLLQDAGFEVQSVDVEGLCARVLENDTLLGFLLVYDTAGDLLARWSGDTDRLVAQRQFQLRAAGTKAWNSYVLLLARDRAGYAEAIALSSIEEDLAGLRKIARAGCLHGSDILRALLPLMPLQSAPVLDAVDSKEEIRQRTTELAPTVVEAFLSAADSHIVFQLLEKEI
;
A
#
# COMPACT_ATOMS: atom_id res chain seq x y z
N MET A 1 -25.28 15.17 2.69
CA MET A 1 -24.60 14.09 3.42
C MET A 1 -23.85 13.28 2.39
N THR A 2 -22.53 13.26 2.44
CA THR A 2 -21.71 12.48 1.50
C THR A 2 -21.79 11.01 1.88
N ASP A 3 -22.00 10.16 0.87
CA ASP A 3 -21.95 8.71 1.04
C ASP A 3 -20.51 8.30 1.38
N LEU A 4 -20.34 7.62 2.51
CA LEU A 4 -19.03 7.31 3.10
C LEU A 4 -18.24 6.35 2.19
N ILE A 5 -18.94 5.40 1.54
CA ILE A 5 -18.29 4.45 0.64
C ILE A 5 -17.80 5.13 -0.65
N GLU A 6 -18.55 6.09 -1.18
CA GLU A 6 -18.19 6.85 -2.38
C GLU A 6 -17.02 7.80 -2.10
N GLU A 7 -17.03 8.49 -0.97
CA GLU A 7 -15.94 9.40 -0.60
C GLU A 7 -14.64 8.65 -0.33
N ALA A 8 -14.70 7.49 0.34
CA ALA A 8 -13.54 6.63 0.52
C ALA A 8 -13.03 6.05 -0.81
N ALA A 9 -13.94 5.63 -1.71
CA ALA A 9 -13.58 5.19 -3.05
C ALA A 9 -12.86 6.28 -3.84
N ARG A 10 -13.36 7.52 -3.79
CA ARG A 10 -12.74 8.67 -4.45
C ARG A 10 -11.33 8.95 -3.93
N LEU A 11 -11.13 8.96 -2.62
CA LEU A 11 -9.79 9.15 -2.02
C LEU A 11 -8.81 8.04 -2.40
N LEU A 12 -9.28 6.79 -2.50
CA LEU A 12 -8.47 5.67 -2.97
C LEU A 12 -8.12 5.81 -4.47
N GLN A 13 -9.07 6.24 -5.30
CA GLN A 13 -8.82 6.53 -6.71
C GLN A 13 -7.77 7.64 -6.89
N ASP A 14 -7.89 8.72 -6.12
CA ASP A 14 -6.92 9.82 -6.10
C ASP A 14 -5.51 9.33 -5.67
N ALA A 15 -5.44 8.27 -4.87
CA ALA A 15 -4.21 7.61 -4.43
C ALA A 15 -3.68 6.53 -5.40
N GLY A 16 -4.29 6.37 -6.58
CA GLY A 16 -3.85 5.43 -7.62
C GLY A 16 -4.40 4.02 -7.52
N PHE A 17 -5.50 3.81 -6.78
CA PHE A 17 -6.21 2.53 -6.77
C PHE A 17 -7.29 2.48 -7.85
N GLU A 18 -7.39 1.36 -8.54
CA GLU A 18 -8.62 0.96 -9.21
C GLU A 18 -9.64 0.54 -8.16
N VAL A 19 -10.84 1.13 -8.21
CA VAL A 19 -11.91 0.84 -7.25
C VAL A 19 -13.15 0.37 -7.99
N GLN A 20 -13.61 -0.84 -7.67
CA GLN A 20 -14.76 -1.48 -8.33
C GLN A 20 -15.85 -1.84 -7.32
N SER A 21 -17.10 -1.55 -7.64
CA SER A 21 -18.24 -1.98 -6.83
C SER A 21 -18.49 -3.46 -6.97
N VAL A 22 -18.73 -4.13 -5.84
CA VAL A 22 -19.17 -5.52 -5.80
C VAL A 22 -20.35 -5.66 -4.86
N ASP A 23 -21.33 -6.46 -5.29
CA ASP A 23 -22.39 -6.97 -4.43
C ASP A 23 -22.10 -8.45 -4.16
N VAL A 24 -21.99 -8.80 -2.88
CA VAL A 24 -21.77 -10.17 -2.41
C VAL A 24 -22.96 -10.54 -1.53
N GLU A 25 -23.95 -11.21 -2.12
CA GLU A 25 -25.13 -11.68 -1.38
C GLU A 25 -25.79 -10.54 -0.56
N GLY A 26 -25.97 -9.36 -1.18
CA GLY A 26 -26.54 -8.18 -0.56
C GLY A 26 -25.56 -7.34 0.28
N LEU A 27 -24.28 -7.73 0.35
CA LEU A 27 -23.21 -6.94 0.92
C LEU A 27 -22.61 -6.03 -0.15
N CYS A 28 -22.87 -4.72 -0.05
CA CYS A 28 -22.23 -3.73 -0.90
C CYS A 28 -20.81 -3.45 -0.40
N ALA A 29 -19.81 -3.78 -1.22
CA ALA A 29 -18.41 -3.51 -0.93
C ALA A 29 -17.73 -2.82 -2.13
N ARG A 30 -16.50 -2.36 -1.93
CA ARG A 30 -15.60 -2.00 -3.02
C ARG A 30 -14.40 -2.94 -3.01
N VAL A 31 -13.99 -3.41 -4.18
CA VAL A 31 -12.68 -4.02 -4.40
C VAL A 31 -11.73 -2.89 -4.75
N LEU A 32 -10.56 -2.87 -4.12
CA LEU A 32 -9.50 -1.90 -4.39
C LEU A 32 -8.24 -2.64 -4.83
N GLU A 33 -7.62 -2.19 -5.92
CA GLU A 33 -6.40 -2.80 -6.44
C GLU A 33 -5.46 -1.74 -7.02
N ASN A 34 -4.16 -1.87 -6.77
CA ASN A 34 -3.13 -1.14 -7.50
C ASN A 34 -1.97 -2.10 -7.82
N ASP A 35 -0.83 -1.60 -8.28
CA ASP A 35 0.32 -2.43 -8.65
C ASP A 35 0.89 -3.30 -7.51
N THR A 36 0.64 -2.93 -6.26
CA THR A 36 1.29 -3.53 -5.08
C THR A 36 0.34 -4.10 -4.03
N LEU A 37 -0.95 -3.72 -4.09
CA LEU A 37 -1.94 -4.03 -3.06
C LEU A 37 -3.27 -4.43 -3.71
N LEU A 38 -3.96 -5.34 -3.02
CA LEU A 38 -5.35 -5.72 -3.28
C LEU A 38 -6.13 -5.58 -1.98
N GLY A 39 -7.42 -5.27 -2.04
CA GLY A 39 -8.22 -5.24 -0.83
C GLY A 39 -9.71 -5.03 -1.04
N PHE A 40 -10.39 -4.90 0.08
CA PHE A 40 -11.83 -4.67 0.15
C PHE A 40 -12.15 -3.50 1.06
N LEU A 41 -13.19 -2.76 0.74
CA LEU A 41 -13.75 -1.70 1.56
C LEU A 41 -15.20 -2.03 1.90
N LEU A 42 -15.47 -2.04 3.19
CA LEU A 42 -16.77 -2.22 3.81
C LEU A 42 -17.09 -1.02 4.68
N VAL A 43 -18.35 -0.57 4.59
CA VAL A 43 -18.86 0.57 5.34
C VAL A 43 -20.07 0.13 6.17
N TYR A 44 -20.10 0.60 7.41
CA TYR A 44 -21.14 0.33 8.39
C TYR A 44 -21.73 1.64 8.89
N ASP A 45 -23.02 1.61 9.24
CA ASP A 45 -23.69 2.76 9.85
C ASP A 45 -23.18 3.00 11.27
N THR A 46 -22.97 1.91 12.03
CA THR A 46 -22.49 1.97 13.42
C THR A 46 -21.25 1.12 13.69
N ALA A 47 -20.49 1.51 14.71
CA ALA A 47 -19.35 0.77 15.23
C ALA A 47 -19.81 -0.57 15.80
N GLY A 48 -20.99 -0.61 16.43
CA GLY A 48 -21.63 -1.84 16.87
C GLY A 48 -21.89 -2.81 15.72
N ASP A 49 -22.42 -2.33 14.60
CA ASP A 49 -22.66 -3.16 13.40
C ASP A 49 -21.35 -3.70 12.83
N LEU A 50 -20.32 -2.85 12.74
CA LEU A 50 -18.99 -3.26 12.32
C LEU A 50 -18.46 -4.38 13.22
N LEU A 51 -18.43 -4.16 14.54
CA LEU A 51 -17.92 -5.13 15.53
C LEU A 51 -18.68 -6.45 15.48
N ALA A 52 -19.99 -6.42 15.26
CA ALA A 52 -20.83 -7.61 15.20
C ALA A 52 -20.66 -8.42 13.91
N ARG A 53 -20.35 -7.76 12.79
CA ARG A 53 -20.48 -8.37 11.45
C ARG A 53 -19.19 -8.50 10.65
N TRP A 54 -18.14 -7.75 10.98
CA TRP A 54 -16.95 -7.62 10.14
C TRP A 54 -16.34 -8.96 9.72
N SER A 55 -16.27 -9.93 10.64
CA SER A 55 -15.63 -11.22 10.38
C SER A 55 -16.43 -12.02 9.35
N GLY A 56 -17.75 -12.15 9.55
CA GLY A 56 -18.62 -12.85 8.61
C GLY A 56 -18.69 -12.15 7.24
N ASP A 57 -18.76 -10.82 7.22
CA ASP A 57 -18.78 -10.05 5.97
C ASP A 57 -17.45 -10.18 5.20
N THR A 58 -16.32 -10.20 5.91
CA THR A 58 -14.99 -10.42 5.32
C THR A 58 -14.85 -11.83 4.76
N ASP A 59 -15.27 -12.85 5.51
CA ASP A 59 -15.18 -14.25 5.08
C ASP A 59 -16.00 -14.51 3.81
N ARG A 60 -17.18 -13.91 3.70
CA ARG A 60 -18.03 -13.97 2.50
C ARG A 60 -17.35 -13.36 1.28
N LEU A 61 -16.75 -12.17 1.43
CA LEU A 61 -15.99 -11.52 0.36
C LEU A 61 -14.79 -12.37 -0.08
N VAL A 62 -14.01 -12.87 0.87
CA VAL A 62 -12.84 -13.70 0.59
C VAL A 62 -13.24 -15.00 -0.09
N ALA A 63 -14.31 -15.66 0.35
CA ALA A 63 -14.79 -16.90 -0.25
C ALA A 63 -15.22 -16.71 -1.71
N GLN A 64 -15.95 -15.62 -2.01
CA GLN A 64 -16.36 -15.32 -3.38
C GLN A 64 -15.20 -14.91 -4.29
N ARG A 65 -14.16 -14.26 -3.72
CA ARG A 65 -13.01 -13.74 -4.48
C ARG A 65 -11.74 -14.58 -4.32
N GLN A 66 -11.84 -15.79 -3.77
CA GLN A 66 -10.70 -16.67 -3.49
C GLN A 66 -9.79 -16.92 -4.71
N PHE A 67 -10.35 -16.99 -5.92
CA PHE A 67 -9.57 -17.20 -7.14
C PHE A 67 -8.80 -15.96 -7.55
N GLN A 68 -9.39 -14.77 -7.40
CA GLN A 68 -8.71 -13.51 -7.64
C GLN A 68 -7.58 -13.29 -6.63
N LEU A 69 -7.84 -13.55 -5.34
CA LEU A 69 -6.83 -13.48 -4.28
C LEU A 69 -5.66 -14.45 -4.53
N ARG A 70 -5.93 -15.68 -4.99
CA ARG A 70 -4.88 -16.65 -5.37
C ARG A 70 -4.12 -16.24 -6.63
N ALA A 71 -4.81 -15.65 -7.60
CA ALA A 71 -4.21 -15.17 -8.85
C ALA A 71 -3.42 -13.86 -8.67
N ALA A 72 -3.64 -13.13 -7.58
CA ALA A 72 -2.99 -11.85 -7.27
C ALA A 72 -1.46 -11.97 -7.06
N GLY A 73 -0.92 -13.20 -6.99
CA GLY A 73 0.51 -13.47 -7.03
C GLY A 73 1.28 -12.69 -5.97
N THR A 74 2.19 -11.82 -6.39
CA THR A 74 2.97 -10.95 -5.51
C THR A 74 2.17 -9.85 -4.84
N LYS A 75 0.89 -9.61 -5.15
CA LYS A 75 0.03 -8.71 -4.35
C LYS A 75 -0.64 -9.44 -3.18
N ALA A 76 -0.70 -10.77 -3.21
CA ALA A 76 -1.45 -11.55 -2.22
C ALA A 76 -0.92 -11.36 -0.78
N TRP A 77 0.39 -11.15 -0.61
CA TRP A 77 1.01 -10.86 0.70
C TRP A 77 0.69 -9.46 1.23
N ASN A 78 0.09 -8.60 0.41
CA ASN A 78 -0.38 -7.24 0.70
C ASN A 78 -1.87 -7.11 0.42
N SER A 79 -2.66 -7.95 1.09
CA SER A 79 -4.11 -7.89 0.98
C SER A 79 -4.73 -7.24 2.21
N TYR A 80 -5.57 -6.23 2.01
CA TYR A 80 -6.20 -5.45 3.09
C TYR A 80 -7.72 -5.55 3.09
N VAL A 81 -8.34 -5.43 4.27
CA VAL A 81 -9.76 -5.12 4.42
C VAL A 81 -9.91 -3.84 5.24
N LEU A 82 -10.57 -2.86 4.65
CA LEU A 82 -10.93 -1.59 5.24
C LEU A 82 -12.35 -1.71 5.81
N LEU A 83 -12.50 -1.52 7.11
CA LEU A 83 -13.75 -1.61 7.85
C LEU A 83 -14.04 -0.24 8.46
N LEU A 84 -14.96 0.53 7.87
CA LEU A 84 -15.25 1.90 8.28
C LEU A 84 -16.66 2.03 8.86
N ALA A 85 -16.80 2.64 10.02
CA ALA A 85 -18.09 2.98 10.63
C ALA A 85 -18.31 4.50 10.65
N ARG A 86 -19.53 4.93 10.32
CA ARG A 86 -19.90 6.35 10.27
C ARG A 86 -19.98 6.98 11.65
N ASP A 87 -20.67 6.33 12.59
CA ASP A 87 -20.83 6.84 13.95
C ASP A 87 -19.51 6.80 14.75
N ARG A 88 -19.48 7.46 15.92
CA ARG A 88 -18.32 7.42 16.80
C ARG A 88 -18.42 6.23 17.75
N ALA A 89 -17.35 5.45 17.82
CA ALA A 89 -17.20 4.41 18.83
C ALA A 89 -17.13 5.00 20.24
N GLY A 90 -17.83 4.38 21.18
CA GLY A 90 -17.61 4.55 22.61
C GLY A 90 -16.27 3.93 23.06
N TYR A 91 -15.92 4.08 24.34
CA TYR A 91 -14.63 3.61 24.85
C TYR A 91 -14.41 2.09 24.66
N ALA A 92 -15.42 1.28 25.01
CA ALA A 92 -15.33 -0.17 24.86
C ALA A 92 -15.26 -0.61 23.40
N GLU A 93 -16.02 0.05 22.52
CA GLU A 93 -16.01 -0.22 21.08
C GLU A 93 -14.67 0.17 20.45
N ALA A 94 -14.06 1.27 20.89
CA ALA A 94 -12.74 1.68 20.42
C ALA A 94 -11.65 0.65 20.77
N ILE A 95 -11.70 0.06 21.97
CA ILE A 95 -10.80 -1.05 22.35
C ILE A 95 -11.06 -2.27 21.46
N ALA A 96 -12.32 -2.63 21.25
CA ALA A 96 -12.68 -3.78 20.44
C ALA A 96 -12.28 -3.60 18.95
N LEU A 97 -12.38 -2.39 18.41
CA LEU A 97 -11.92 -2.05 17.06
C LEU A 97 -10.40 -2.25 16.94
N SER A 98 -9.62 -1.85 17.94
CA SER A 98 -8.16 -2.12 17.95
C SER A 98 -7.86 -3.62 17.92
N SER A 99 -8.64 -4.43 18.63
CA SER A 99 -8.48 -5.90 18.60
C SER A 99 -8.77 -6.50 17.22
N ILE A 100 -9.56 -5.85 16.36
CA ILE A 100 -9.74 -6.29 14.96
C ILE A 100 -8.44 -6.11 14.17
N GLU A 101 -7.72 -5.00 14.35
CA GLU A 101 -6.44 -4.80 13.66
C GLU A 101 -5.35 -5.76 14.15
N GLU A 102 -5.44 -6.20 15.41
CA GLU A 102 -4.56 -7.20 16.00
C GLU A 102 -4.89 -8.64 15.57
N ASP A 103 -6.06 -8.87 14.96
CA ASP A 103 -6.39 -10.16 14.36
C ASP A 103 -5.59 -10.37 13.07
N LEU A 104 -4.63 -11.28 13.12
CA LEU A 104 -3.73 -11.60 12.01
C LEU A 104 -4.29 -12.67 11.04
N ALA A 105 -5.53 -13.15 11.24
CA ALA A 105 -6.12 -14.18 10.40
C ALA A 105 -6.58 -13.62 9.04
N GLY A 106 -6.13 -14.20 7.93
CA GLY A 106 -6.57 -13.80 6.59
C GLY A 106 -5.93 -12.48 6.13
N LEU A 107 -6.75 -11.44 5.90
CA LEU A 107 -6.32 -10.15 5.37
C LEU A 107 -5.81 -9.22 6.48
N ARG A 108 -4.90 -8.28 6.17
CA ARG A 108 -4.59 -7.19 7.10
C ARG A 108 -5.81 -6.29 7.24
N LYS A 109 -6.11 -5.84 8.46
CA LYS A 109 -7.34 -5.08 8.73
C LYS A 109 -6.99 -3.65 9.09
N ILE A 110 -7.85 -2.73 8.67
CA ILE A 110 -7.88 -1.36 9.16
C ILE A 110 -9.32 -1.10 9.59
N ALA A 111 -9.56 -1.01 10.89
CA ALA A 111 -10.90 -0.85 11.47
C ALA A 111 -11.02 0.54 12.11
N ARG A 112 -11.90 1.39 11.58
CA ARG A 112 -12.05 2.78 12.05
C ARG A 112 -13.52 3.13 12.21
N ALA A 113 -13.83 3.84 13.29
CA ALA A 113 -15.12 4.47 13.51
C ALA A 113 -14.94 6.00 13.54
N GLY A 114 -16.05 6.73 13.50
CA GLY A 114 -16.11 8.18 13.53
C GLY A 114 -15.82 8.81 12.17
N CYS A 115 -16.01 8.07 11.08
CA CYS A 115 -15.77 8.54 9.71
C CYS A 115 -16.91 9.45 9.22
N LEU A 116 -17.01 10.65 9.81
CA LEU A 116 -18.09 11.60 9.55
C LEU A 116 -17.80 12.53 8.37
N HIS A 117 -16.54 12.92 8.19
CA HIS A 117 -16.10 13.85 7.15
C HIS A 117 -14.92 13.28 6.35
N GLY A 118 -14.64 13.88 5.19
CA GLY A 118 -13.52 13.47 4.32
C GLY A 118 -12.16 13.42 5.04
N SER A 119 -11.92 14.30 6.01
CA SER A 119 -10.68 14.28 6.80
C SER A 119 -10.60 13.13 7.81
N ASP A 120 -11.73 12.62 8.28
CA ASP A 120 -11.80 11.41 9.12
C ASP A 120 -11.50 10.17 8.25
N ILE A 121 -12.07 10.13 7.05
CA ILE A 121 -11.85 9.05 6.07
C ILE A 121 -10.39 9.03 5.62
N LEU A 122 -9.83 10.19 5.26
CA LEU A 122 -8.42 10.27 4.87
C LEU A 122 -7.50 9.77 6.00
N ARG A 123 -7.76 10.15 7.26
CA ARG A 123 -7.01 9.64 8.42
C ARG A 123 -7.12 8.13 8.57
N ALA A 124 -8.29 7.56 8.33
CA ALA A 124 -8.48 6.11 8.33
C ALA A 124 -7.67 5.43 7.21
N LEU A 125 -7.57 6.07 6.04
CA LEU A 125 -6.90 5.53 4.86
C LEU A 125 -5.39 5.80 4.79
N LEU A 126 -4.83 6.63 5.68
CA LEU A 126 -3.39 6.97 5.70
C LEU A 126 -2.44 5.77 5.54
N PRO A 127 -2.68 4.59 6.16
CA PRO A 127 -1.79 3.44 5.97
C PRO A 127 -1.69 2.94 4.53
N LEU A 128 -2.65 3.28 3.67
CA LEU A 128 -2.69 2.90 2.25
C LEU A 128 -2.33 4.06 1.32
N MET A 129 -2.17 5.27 1.83
CA MET A 129 -1.86 6.44 1.01
C MET A 129 -0.38 6.43 0.61
N PRO A 130 -0.05 6.88 -0.62
CA PRO A 130 1.34 7.08 -0.99
C PRO A 130 2.01 8.04 -0.01
N LEU A 131 3.30 7.81 0.25
CA LEU A 131 4.12 8.71 1.05
C LEU A 131 4.05 10.11 0.45
N GLN A 132 3.42 11.04 1.17
CA GLN A 132 3.22 12.42 0.69
C GLN A 132 4.54 13.20 0.57
N SER A 133 5.60 12.70 1.20
CA SER A 133 6.97 13.21 1.09
C SER A 133 7.80 12.24 0.26
N ALA A 134 7.59 12.22 -1.06
CA ALA A 134 8.56 11.58 -1.94
C ALA A 134 9.90 12.30 -1.72
N PRO A 135 10.99 11.59 -1.36
CA PRO A 135 12.29 12.23 -1.26
C PRO A 135 12.62 12.84 -2.60
N VAL A 136 12.86 14.15 -2.62
CA VAL A 136 13.47 14.81 -3.76
C VAL A 136 14.89 14.26 -3.81
N LEU A 137 15.13 13.31 -4.70
CA LEU A 137 16.47 12.86 -5.00
C LEU A 137 17.16 14.05 -5.68
N ASP A 138 18.12 14.66 -4.98
CA ASP A 138 19.00 15.64 -5.60
C ASP A 138 19.65 15.00 -6.83
N ALA A 139 19.92 15.81 -7.85
CA ALA A 139 20.65 15.35 -9.03
C ALA A 139 22.02 14.84 -8.58
N VAL A 140 22.18 13.53 -8.48
CA VAL A 140 23.45 12.90 -8.14
C VAL A 140 24.32 12.94 -9.39
N ASP A 141 25.50 13.55 -9.29
CA ASP A 141 26.53 13.37 -10.29
C ASP A 141 27.04 11.93 -10.19
N SER A 142 26.47 11.04 -11.02
CA SER A 142 26.79 9.62 -11.01
C SER A 142 28.28 9.36 -11.24
N LYS A 143 28.99 10.24 -11.95
CA LYS A 143 30.43 10.09 -12.17
C LYS A 143 31.20 10.33 -10.88
N GLU A 144 30.83 11.38 -10.15
CA GLU A 144 31.43 11.70 -8.87
C GLU A 144 31.12 10.64 -7.81
N GLU A 145 29.90 10.10 -7.80
CA GLU A 145 29.53 9.01 -6.91
C GLU A 145 30.35 7.74 -7.19
N ILE A 146 30.52 7.37 -8.47
CA ILE A 146 31.36 6.23 -8.86
C ILE A 146 32.82 6.45 -8.39
N ARG A 147 33.39 7.65 -8.58
CA ARG A 147 34.74 7.97 -8.06
C ARG A 147 34.86 7.75 -6.55
N GLN A 148 33.88 8.25 -5.79
CA GLN A 148 33.91 8.18 -4.33
C GLN A 148 33.75 6.75 -3.80
N ARG A 149 32.98 5.91 -4.49
CA ARG A 149 32.69 4.54 -4.05
C ARG A 149 33.70 3.51 -4.54
N THR A 150 34.40 3.78 -5.64
CA THR A 150 35.37 2.84 -6.23
C THR A 150 36.79 3.10 -5.71
N THR A 151 36.96 3.05 -4.38
CA THR A 151 38.26 3.28 -3.71
C THR A 151 39.26 2.14 -3.88
N GLU A 152 38.78 0.97 -4.32
CA GLU A 152 39.59 -0.25 -4.49
C GLU A 152 40.25 -0.35 -5.86
N LEU A 153 39.86 0.51 -6.83
CA LEU A 153 40.47 0.54 -8.16
C LEU A 153 41.37 1.77 -8.32
N ALA A 154 42.39 1.63 -9.17
CA ALA A 154 43.24 2.74 -9.52
C ALA A 154 42.43 3.88 -10.20
N PRO A 155 42.70 5.16 -9.88
CA PRO A 155 41.97 6.30 -10.46
C PRO A 155 41.97 6.32 -11.99
N THR A 156 43.04 5.83 -12.62
CA THR A 156 43.19 5.75 -14.08
C THR A 156 42.19 4.79 -14.73
N VAL A 157 41.88 3.67 -14.07
CA VAL A 157 40.86 2.70 -14.51
C VAL A 157 39.47 3.33 -14.42
N VAL A 158 39.19 3.99 -13.30
CA VAL A 158 37.90 4.65 -13.05
C VAL A 158 37.67 5.78 -14.06
N GLU A 159 38.68 6.61 -14.35
CA GLU A 159 38.56 7.67 -15.36
C GLU A 159 38.40 7.12 -16.79
N ALA A 160 39.09 6.04 -17.15
CA ALA A 160 38.90 5.39 -18.44
C ALA A 160 37.45 4.87 -18.60
N PHE A 161 36.88 4.29 -17.55
CA PHE A 161 35.49 3.87 -17.53
C PHE A 161 34.51 5.05 -17.62
N LEU A 162 34.69 6.11 -16.82
CA LEU A 162 33.80 7.27 -16.77
C LEU A 162 33.87 8.18 -18.01
N SER A 163 34.93 8.05 -18.80
CA SER A 163 35.09 8.72 -20.10
C SER A 163 34.55 7.89 -21.28
N ALA A 164 33.96 6.72 -21.02
CA ALA A 164 33.49 5.78 -22.03
C ALA A 164 34.61 5.35 -23.01
N ALA A 165 35.83 5.16 -22.48
CA ALA A 165 36.90 4.55 -23.25
C ALA A 165 36.50 3.14 -23.71
N ASP A 166 37.14 2.66 -24.78
CA ASP A 166 36.93 1.32 -25.30
C ASP A 166 37.13 0.27 -24.18
N SER A 167 36.23 -0.70 -24.09
CA SER A 167 36.27 -1.72 -23.05
C SER A 167 37.61 -2.47 -23.02
N HIS A 168 38.25 -2.66 -24.19
CA HIS A 168 39.57 -3.27 -24.27
C HIS A 168 40.65 -2.45 -23.55
N ILE A 169 40.57 -1.12 -23.62
CA ILE A 169 41.49 -0.21 -22.91
C ILE A 169 41.26 -0.30 -21.40
N VAL A 170 40.01 -0.33 -20.96
CA VAL A 170 39.65 -0.47 -19.54
C VAL A 170 40.16 -1.79 -18.97
N PHE A 171 39.99 -2.90 -19.70
CA PHE A 171 40.51 -4.22 -19.31
C PHE A 171 42.05 -4.25 -19.24
N GLN A 172 42.75 -3.66 -20.21
CA GLN A 172 44.21 -3.57 -20.17
C GLN A 172 44.73 -2.77 -18.97
N LEU A 173 44.00 -1.74 -18.53
CA LEU A 173 44.36 -0.97 -17.34
C LEU A 173 44.10 -1.76 -16.06
N LEU A 174 43.00 -2.53 -15.99
CA LEU A 174 42.71 -3.44 -14.88
C LEU A 174 43.77 -4.54 -14.72
N GLU A 175 44.21 -5.15 -15.82
CA GLU A 175 45.24 -6.22 -15.79
C GLU A 175 46.61 -5.74 -15.33
N LYS A 176 46.91 -4.44 -15.43
CA LYS A 176 48.18 -3.86 -14.98
C LYS A 176 48.23 -3.59 -13.48
N GLU A 177 47.09 -3.65 -12.80
CA GLU A 177 46.93 -3.39 -11.36
C GLU A 177 46.86 -4.69 -10.53
N ILE A 178 46.85 -5.87 -11.17
CA ILE A 178 46.91 -7.21 -10.56
C ILE A 178 48.33 -7.75 -10.63
#